data_AF-A0A9E3I400-F1
#
_entry.id   AF-A0A9E3I400-F1
#
_cell.length_a   1.000
_cell.length_b   1.000
_cell.length_c   1.000
_cell.angle_alpha   90.00
_cell.angle_beta   90.00
_cell.angle_gamma   90.00
#
_symmetry.space_group_name_H-M   'P 1'
#
loop_
_entity.id
_entity.type
_entity.pdbx_description
1 polymer ?
#
loop_
_entity_poly.entity_id
_entity_poly.type
_entity_poly.pdbx_seq_one_letter_code
_entity_poly.pdbx_strand_id
1 'polypeptide(L)'
;MNSFSKRVIALVIGVLLLAAVSCTSASAKVKSEGGWKSLFDGKTLDGWAVRGGFAKYHAENGEIVGTTVDGSPNTFLCTKKQYGDFFLEFEVKCDPRLNSGVQIRSHVYKKDKTLEMWRRGQKRKVVRKAGHVYGYQVEISSERTGSSGGIYDEARKGMWLYDVKKDGKASKAFKNNQWNKYRIECRGDSIKTWVNGVACTDLRDPVDQSGFIGLQVHSVRSDKPLEVRWRNIRIKNLGRHVWKLLFNGKTLTGWHALPGGKWQVSDGAIVGTSASSESRHGLLVSDKSFGDFTIRLKFKAIKGNSGFYFRADEVGSGVGVHGFQAEIDASKDVGGLYETGGRAWVVQPSAEDVATWFKPQEWNQMTVSAHGRRVVVHVNGRKTAELKNDKGRLKGHLGLQLHGGQEMHVMFRDIEMLLPKKK
;
A
#
# COMPACT_ATOMS: atom_id res chain seq x y z
N MET A 1 96.69 -46.82 -19.23
CA MET A 1 96.47 -46.14 -20.53
C MET A 1 95.37 -45.09 -20.34
N ASN A 2 95.73 -43.83 -20.58
CA ASN A 2 94.95 -42.63 -20.94
C ASN A 2 93.51 -42.44 -20.39
N SER A 3 93.01 -41.27 -20.01
CA SER A 3 93.49 -39.90 -19.75
C SER A 3 92.23 -39.04 -19.53
N PHE A 4 92.38 -37.86 -18.92
CA PHE A 4 91.48 -36.69 -19.00
C PHE A 4 90.17 -36.63 -18.16
N SER A 5 90.30 -35.94 -17.01
CA SER A 5 89.64 -34.65 -16.68
C SER A 5 88.32 -34.29 -17.38
N LYS A 6 87.28 -34.05 -16.56
CA LYS A 6 86.64 -32.72 -16.41
C LYS A 6 85.67 -32.71 -15.22
N ARG A 7 85.84 -31.72 -14.35
CA ARG A 7 84.93 -31.36 -13.25
C ARG A 7 83.67 -30.70 -13.84
N VAL A 8 82.49 -31.08 -13.35
CA VAL A 8 81.28 -30.26 -13.41
C VAL A 8 80.68 -30.19 -12.01
N ILE A 9 80.59 -28.97 -11.51
CA ILE A 9 80.00 -28.58 -10.23
C ILE A 9 78.48 -28.68 -10.39
N ALA A 10 77.83 -29.54 -9.61
CA ALA A 10 76.37 -29.58 -9.52
C ALA A 10 75.91 -28.59 -8.44
N LEU A 11 75.29 -27.51 -8.90
CA LEU A 11 74.63 -26.49 -8.09
C LEU A 11 73.33 -27.07 -7.51
N VAL A 12 73.23 -27.15 -6.18
CA VAL A 12 71.98 -27.50 -5.48
C VAL A 12 71.07 -26.28 -5.50
N ILE A 13 70.05 -26.29 -6.36
CA ILE A 13 68.95 -25.32 -6.31
C ILE A 13 67.86 -25.91 -5.42
N GLY A 14 67.77 -25.41 -4.18
CA GLY A 14 66.63 -25.64 -3.30
C GLY A 14 65.42 -24.86 -3.83
N VAL A 15 64.39 -25.59 -4.27
CA VAL A 15 63.09 -25.01 -4.60
C VAL A 15 62.32 -24.79 -3.30
N LEU A 16 62.28 -23.54 -2.83
CA LEU A 16 61.32 -23.08 -1.83
C LEU A 16 59.93 -23.00 -2.51
N LEU A 17 59.07 -23.97 -2.21
CA LEU A 17 57.63 -23.86 -2.46
C LEU A 17 57.03 -22.86 -1.48
N LEU A 18 56.91 -21.59 -1.90
CA LEU A 18 56.00 -20.64 -1.26
C LEU A 18 54.56 -21.11 -1.51
N ALA A 19 53.95 -21.74 -0.51
CA ALA A 19 52.50 -21.90 -0.45
C ALA A 19 51.87 -20.52 -0.23
N ALA A 20 51.48 -19.86 -1.32
CA ALA A 20 50.62 -18.69 -1.27
C ALA A 20 49.25 -19.12 -0.71
N VAL A 21 49.06 -18.91 0.60
CA VAL A 21 47.73 -18.98 1.23
C VAL A 21 46.91 -17.83 0.67
N SER A 22 46.23 -18.13 -0.44
CA SER A 22 45.22 -17.26 -1.01
C SER A 22 44.05 -17.24 -0.03
N CYS A 23 43.97 -16.21 0.81
CA CYS A 23 42.77 -15.88 1.58
C CYS A 23 41.65 -15.52 0.59
N THR A 24 41.02 -16.54 0.00
CA THR A 24 39.74 -16.38 -0.66
C THR A 24 38.74 -16.05 0.43
N SER A 25 38.35 -14.78 0.50
CA SER A 25 37.20 -14.34 1.29
C SER A 25 35.97 -15.08 0.77
N ALA A 26 35.63 -16.17 1.45
CA ALA A 26 34.37 -16.85 1.24
C ALA A 26 33.26 -15.87 1.62
N SER A 27 32.70 -15.19 0.61
CA SER A 27 31.46 -14.45 0.75
C SER A 27 30.43 -15.43 1.27
N ALA A 28 30.09 -15.29 2.56
CA ALA A 28 29.07 -16.10 3.19
C ALA A 28 27.75 -15.85 2.46
N LYS A 29 27.39 -16.76 1.55
CA LYS A 29 26.04 -16.84 1.00
C LYS A 29 25.10 -17.05 2.18
N VAL A 30 24.45 -15.97 2.60
CA VAL A 30 23.36 -16.00 3.59
C VAL A 30 22.33 -17.02 3.09
N LYS A 31 22.28 -18.19 3.74
CA LYS A 31 21.35 -19.27 3.41
C LYS A 31 19.92 -18.73 3.55
N SER A 32 19.16 -18.77 2.45
CA SER A 32 17.75 -18.44 2.44
C SER A 32 16.93 -19.61 2.95
N GLU A 33 16.74 -19.73 4.26
CA GLU A 33 15.76 -20.67 4.79
C GLU A 33 14.35 -20.20 4.41
N GLY A 34 13.57 -21.08 3.76
CA GLY A 34 12.15 -20.84 3.46
C GLY A 34 11.83 -19.61 2.60
N GLY A 35 12.81 -19.07 1.85
CA GLY A 35 12.65 -17.87 1.01
C GLY A 35 12.85 -16.54 1.73
N TRP A 36 13.29 -16.55 3.00
CA TRP A 36 13.68 -15.35 3.73
C TRP A 36 15.07 -14.86 3.30
N LYS A 37 15.26 -13.54 3.29
CA LYS A 37 16.53 -12.86 3.03
C LYS A 37 16.75 -11.80 4.10
N SER A 38 17.95 -11.73 4.67
CA SER A 38 18.29 -10.62 5.55
C SER A 38 18.37 -9.31 4.75
N LEU A 39 17.86 -8.23 5.34
CA LEU A 39 18.03 -6.87 4.84
C LEU A 39 19.25 -6.17 5.47
N PHE A 40 19.82 -6.75 6.51
CA PHE A 40 21.00 -6.23 7.20
C PHE A 40 22.00 -7.37 7.41
N ASP A 41 23.26 -7.15 7.07
CA ASP A 41 24.32 -8.16 7.15
C ASP A 41 24.93 -8.29 8.57
N GLY A 42 24.51 -7.43 9.50
CA GLY A 42 25.01 -7.37 10.88
C GLY A 42 26.24 -6.49 11.07
N LYS A 43 26.78 -5.88 9.99
CA LYS A 43 28.08 -5.19 10.01
C LYS A 43 28.08 -3.85 9.29
N THR A 44 27.38 -3.73 8.17
CA THR A 44 27.41 -2.56 7.30
C THR A 44 26.00 -2.09 6.97
N LEU A 45 25.87 -0.82 6.59
CA LEU A 45 24.61 -0.28 6.07
C LEU A 45 24.51 -0.45 4.54
N ASP A 46 25.21 -1.43 3.98
CA ASP A 46 25.12 -1.73 2.56
C ASP A 46 23.69 -2.12 2.16
N GLY A 47 23.25 -1.59 1.03
CA GLY A 47 21.86 -1.72 0.58
C GLY A 47 20.89 -0.71 1.19
N TRP A 48 21.35 0.21 2.05
CA TRP A 48 20.56 1.29 2.65
C TRP A 48 21.04 2.68 2.22
N ALA A 49 20.17 3.68 2.35
CA ALA A 49 20.44 5.08 2.09
C ALA A 49 19.67 5.97 3.06
N VAL A 50 20.35 6.91 3.70
CA VAL A 50 19.73 7.91 4.58
C VAL A 50 18.95 8.92 3.73
N ARG A 51 17.73 9.26 4.16
CA ARG A 51 16.82 10.20 3.48
C ARG A 51 16.08 11.06 4.50
N GLY A 52 15.65 12.26 4.08
CA GLY A 52 14.93 13.19 4.94
C GLY A 52 15.90 14.08 5.73
N GLY A 53 15.95 13.91 7.05
CA GLY A 53 16.86 14.63 7.93
C GLY A 53 18.30 14.10 7.95
N PHE A 54 18.98 14.36 9.05
CA PHE A 54 20.41 14.11 9.27
C PHE A 54 20.70 13.43 10.61
N ALA A 55 19.73 12.69 11.17
CA ALA A 55 19.97 11.79 12.29
C ALA A 55 21.01 10.71 11.91
N LYS A 56 21.74 10.20 12.91
CA LYS A 56 22.85 9.27 12.67
C LYS A 56 22.35 7.83 12.62
N TYR A 57 22.99 7.04 11.75
CA TYR A 57 22.83 5.59 11.70
C TYR A 57 24.20 4.93 11.65
N HIS A 58 24.40 3.89 12.45
CA HIS A 58 25.57 3.02 12.36
C HIS A 58 25.20 1.57 12.68
N ALA A 59 26.12 0.66 12.33
CA ALA A 59 26.01 -0.75 12.64
C ALA A 59 26.92 -1.09 13.83
N GLU A 60 26.38 -1.81 14.81
CA GLU A 60 27.07 -2.16 16.05
C GLU A 60 26.44 -3.45 16.59
N ASN A 61 27.26 -4.44 16.99
CA ASN A 61 26.77 -5.67 17.65
C ASN A 61 25.67 -6.43 16.90
N GLY A 62 25.66 -6.40 15.56
CA GLY A 62 24.59 -7.03 14.78
C GLY A 62 23.27 -6.25 14.78
N GLU A 63 23.30 -4.97 15.17
CA GLU A 63 22.16 -4.05 15.24
C GLU A 63 22.40 -2.83 14.34
N ILE A 64 21.32 -2.28 13.79
CA ILE A 64 21.30 -0.92 13.25
C ILE A 64 20.87 0.00 14.39
N VAL A 65 21.72 0.96 14.75
CA VAL A 65 21.43 1.97 15.77
C VAL A 65 21.12 3.28 15.07
N GLY A 66 19.92 3.82 15.33
CA GLY A 66 19.51 5.16 14.91
C GLY A 66 19.51 6.10 16.10
N THR A 67 20.22 7.23 15.98
CA THR A 67 20.41 8.19 17.08
C THR A 67 19.91 9.58 16.67
N THR A 68 19.06 10.18 17.51
CA THR A 68 18.53 11.53 17.27
C THR A 68 19.65 12.57 17.24
N VAL A 69 19.50 13.57 16.37
CA VAL A 69 20.37 14.75 16.31
C VAL A 69 19.48 15.98 16.47
N ASP A 70 19.83 16.90 17.37
CA ASP A 70 19.05 18.11 17.58
C ASP A 70 18.91 18.93 16.27
N GLY A 71 17.74 19.51 16.07
CA GLY A 71 17.38 20.21 14.83
C GLY A 71 17.15 19.31 13.60
N SER A 72 17.45 18.00 13.66
CA SER A 72 17.20 17.10 12.53
C SER A 72 15.70 16.89 12.30
N PRO A 73 15.20 17.06 11.06
CA PRO A 73 13.90 16.53 10.66
C PRO A 73 13.83 15.00 10.78
N ASN A 74 12.63 14.44 10.57
CA ASN A 74 12.43 12.99 10.45
C ASN A 74 13.46 12.41 9.46
N THR A 75 14.27 11.47 9.92
CA THR A 75 15.34 10.86 9.14
C THR A 75 15.05 9.39 8.97
N PHE A 76 15.21 8.88 7.76
CA PHE A 76 14.88 7.50 7.42
C PHE A 76 16.09 6.80 6.81
N LEU A 77 16.47 5.66 7.37
CA LEU A 77 17.38 4.74 6.71
C LEU A 77 16.58 3.82 5.78
N CYS A 78 16.60 4.10 4.48
CA CYS A 78 15.76 3.43 3.49
C CYS A 78 16.51 2.39 2.68
N THR A 79 15.92 1.22 2.49
CA THR A 79 16.39 0.23 1.52
C THR A 79 16.51 0.85 0.12
N LYS A 80 17.63 0.59 -0.58
CA LYS A 80 17.83 1.00 -1.99
C LYS A 80 16.86 0.26 -2.92
N LYS A 81 16.46 -0.96 -2.54
CA LYS A 81 15.51 -1.81 -3.27
C LYS A 81 14.07 -1.50 -2.88
N GLN A 82 13.16 -1.66 -3.84
CA GLN A 82 11.71 -1.58 -3.61
C GLN A 82 11.08 -2.98 -3.53
N TYR A 83 10.05 -3.10 -2.71
CA TYR A 83 9.31 -4.33 -2.43
C TYR A 83 7.82 -4.13 -2.67
N GLY A 84 7.17 -5.15 -3.24
CA GLY A 84 5.74 -5.15 -3.52
C GLY A 84 4.97 -5.95 -2.48
N ASP A 85 4.76 -7.23 -2.76
CA ASP A 85 4.20 -8.17 -1.79
C ASP A 85 5.31 -8.85 -1.00
N PHE A 86 5.17 -8.90 0.31
CA PHE A 86 6.19 -9.46 1.19
C PHE A 86 5.65 -9.84 2.56
N PHE A 87 6.40 -10.72 3.24
CA PHE A 87 6.48 -10.70 4.69
C PHE A 87 7.75 -9.98 5.13
N LEU A 88 7.67 -9.10 6.11
CA LEU A 88 8.79 -8.43 6.74
C LEU A 88 8.77 -8.79 8.23
N GLU A 89 9.91 -9.21 8.76
CA GLU A 89 10.11 -9.40 10.20
C GLU A 89 11.35 -8.62 10.65
N PHE A 90 11.26 -8.07 11.86
CA PHE A 90 12.38 -7.42 12.53
C PHE A 90 12.14 -7.40 14.03
N GLU A 91 13.20 -7.18 14.80
CA GLU A 91 13.11 -6.83 16.20
C GLU A 91 13.51 -5.37 16.39
N VAL A 92 12.84 -4.66 17.29
CA VAL A 92 13.14 -3.27 17.63
C VAL A 92 13.16 -3.03 19.13
N LYS A 93 14.11 -2.23 19.60
CA LYS A 93 14.15 -1.65 20.94
C LYS A 93 14.24 -0.14 20.78
N CYS A 94 13.27 0.59 21.32
CA CYS A 94 13.16 2.05 21.18
C CYS A 94 13.20 2.71 22.55
N ASP A 95 13.95 3.81 22.70
CA ASP A 95 13.87 4.65 23.90
C ASP A 95 12.40 5.07 24.12
N PRO A 96 11.84 4.89 25.33
CA PRO A 96 10.43 5.23 25.60
C PRO A 96 10.06 6.71 25.38
N ARG A 97 11.04 7.61 25.32
CA ARG A 97 10.85 9.03 25.01
C ARG A 97 10.82 9.32 23.51
N LEU A 98 11.21 8.35 22.68
CA LEU A 98 11.28 8.47 21.23
C LEU A 98 10.08 7.80 20.57
N ASN A 99 9.57 8.45 19.53
CA ASN A 99 8.67 7.84 18.55
C ASN A 99 9.50 7.35 17.35
N SER A 100 9.09 6.25 16.74
CA SER A 100 9.74 5.70 15.56
C SER A 100 8.69 5.01 14.67
N GLY A 101 9.14 4.38 13.61
CA GLY A 101 8.30 3.65 12.70
C GLY A 101 9.12 2.97 11.61
N VAL A 102 8.48 2.00 10.96
CA VAL A 102 9.02 1.37 9.75
C VAL A 102 8.12 1.70 8.58
N GLN A 103 8.67 2.48 7.65
CA GLN A 103 8.08 2.76 6.35
C GLN A 103 7.94 1.46 5.56
N ILE A 104 6.79 1.23 4.94
CA ILE A 104 6.50 0.10 4.06
C ILE A 104 5.87 0.60 2.77
N ARG A 105 6.37 0.13 1.63
CA ARG A 105 5.94 0.58 0.30
C ARG A 105 5.99 2.11 0.12
N SER A 106 6.91 2.77 0.82
CA SER A 106 7.01 4.23 0.84
C SER A 106 7.90 4.76 -0.28
N HIS A 107 7.81 6.07 -0.47
CA HIS A 107 8.38 6.81 -1.58
C HIS A 107 9.04 8.11 -1.12
N VAL A 108 9.70 8.78 -2.05
CA VAL A 108 10.16 10.16 -1.88
C VAL A 108 9.48 11.05 -2.92
N TYR A 109 9.15 12.28 -2.54
CA TYR A 109 8.70 13.27 -3.52
C TYR A 109 9.84 13.58 -4.48
N LYS A 110 9.62 13.39 -5.79
CA LYS A 110 10.63 13.67 -6.82
C LYS A 110 10.83 15.16 -7.09
N LYS A 111 9.79 15.95 -6.79
CA LYS A 111 9.74 17.41 -6.93
C LYS A 111 8.91 17.98 -5.78
N ASP A 112 9.07 19.27 -5.53
CA ASP A 112 8.21 19.99 -4.60
C ASP A 112 6.74 19.74 -4.94
N LYS A 113 5.95 19.43 -3.91
CA LYS A 113 4.53 19.15 -4.04
C LYS A 113 3.73 19.89 -2.99
N THR A 114 2.82 20.74 -3.45
CA THR A 114 1.80 21.35 -2.60
C THR A 114 0.66 20.35 -2.41
N LEU A 115 0.37 20.02 -1.16
CA LEU A 115 -0.73 19.15 -0.75
C LEU A 115 -1.79 20.01 -0.08
N GLU A 116 -3.05 19.73 -0.38
CA GLU A 116 -4.17 20.24 0.41
C GLU A 116 -4.55 19.19 1.46
N MET A 117 -4.40 19.57 2.72
CA MET A 117 -4.60 18.70 3.87
C MET A 117 -5.64 19.30 4.79
N TRP A 118 -6.56 18.47 5.27
CA TRP A 118 -7.46 18.87 6.35
C TRP A 118 -6.74 18.71 7.68
N ARG A 119 -6.61 19.81 8.43
CA ARG A 119 -6.01 19.83 9.78
C ARG A 119 -6.86 20.69 10.68
N ARG A 120 -7.29 20.15 11.83
CA ARG A 120 -8.12 20.85 12.83
C ARG A 120 -9.35 21.52 12.21
N GLY A 121 -10.08 20.81 11.35
CA GLY A 121 -11.30 21.31 10.71
C GLY A 121 -11.08 22.29 9.54
N GLN A 122 -9.84 22.60 9.15
CA GLN A 122 -9.57 23.55 8.06
C GLN A 122 -8.67 22.94 6.97
N LYS A 123 -8.92 23.32 5.72
CA LYS A 123 -8.02 23.03 4.59
C LYS A 123 -6.76 23.89 4.74
N ARG A 124 -5.60 23.25 4.69
CA ARG A 124 -4.28 23.90 4.71
C ARG A 124 -3.43 23.41 3.55
N LYS A 125 -2.70 24.33 2.92
CA LYS A 125 -1.68 24.01 1.92
C LYS A 125 -0.37 23.69 2.63
N VAL A 126 0.18 22.52 2.38
CA VAL A 126 1.46 22.07 2.92
C VAL A 126 2.39 21.76 1.76
N VAL A 127 3.56 22.41 1.73
CA VAL A 127 4.59 22.13 0.73
C VAL A 127 5.48 21.00 1.23
N ARG A 128 5.56 19.92 0.47
CA ARG A 128 6.54 18.84 0.67
C ARG A 128 7.67 19.04 -0.33
N LYS A 129 8.88 19.24 0.18
CA LYS A 129 10.08 19.42 -0.65
C LYS A 129 10.47 18.12 -1.34
N ALA A 130 11.15 18.24 -2.49
CA ALA A 130 11.80 17.10 -3.12
C ALA A 130 12.71 16.35 -2.12
N GLY A 131 12.73 15.02 -2.19
CA GLY A 131 13.47 14.14 -1.27
C GLY A 131 12.73 13.77 0.02
N HIS A 132 11.63 14.47 0.37
CA HIS A 132 10.85 14.16 1.56
C HIS A 132 10.18 12.78 1.45
N VAL A 133 10.35 11.93 2.46
CA VAL A 133 9.80 10.57 2.53
C VAL A 133 8.32 10.59 2.86
N TYR A 134 7.50 9.82 2.13
CA TYR A 134 6.07 9.70 2.38
C TYR A 134 5.57 8.27 2.10
N GLY A 135 4.46 7.88 2.72
CA GLY A 135 3.82 6.58 2.51
C GLY A 135 3.39 5.91 3.81
N TYR A 136 3.09 4.62 3.74
CA TYR A 136 2.64 3.88 4.91
C TYR A 136 3.78 3.68 5.91
N GLN A 137 3.54 4.03 7.16
CA GLN A 137 4.43 3.78 8.28
C GLN A 137 3.75 2.85 9.27
N VAL A 138 4.41 1.74 9.60
CA VAL A 138 4.06 0.92 10.76
C VAL A 138 4.63 1.60 12.00
N GLU A 139 3.76 2.04 12.90
CA GLU A 139 4.16 2.83 14.05
C GLU A 139 4.97 2.01 15.07
N ILE A 140 5.98 2.65 15.66
CA ILE A 140 6.67 2.20 16.88
C ILE A 140 6.60 3.32 17.91
N SER A 141 5.84 3.09 18.98
CA SER A 141 5.66 4.07 20.07
C SER A 141 5.81 3.41 21.44
N SER A 142 5.96 4.23 22.48
CA SER A 142 5.94 3.73 23.86
C SER A 142 4.64 3.00 24.21
N GLU A 143 4.69 2.14 25.23
CA GLU A 143 3.52 1.49 25.83
C GLU A 143 2.43 2.49 26.24
N ARG A 144 2.82 3.67 26.74
CA ARG A 144 1.87 4.72 27.15
C ARG A 144 1.07 5.25 25.97
N THR A 145 1.69 5.38 24.80
CA THR A 145 1.01 5.86 23.59
C THR A 145 0.08 4.81 23.02
N GLY A 146 0.46 3.53 23.08
CA GLY A 146 -0.38 2.39 22.70
C GLY A 146 -0.73 2.30 21.21
N SER A 147 0.07 2.90 20.32
CA SER A 147 -0.18 2.89 18.86
C SER A 147 0.73 1.98 18.05
N SER A 148 1.69 1.30 18.69
CA SER A 148 2.62 0.37 18.05
C SER A 148 1.90 -0.70 17.22
N GLY A 149 2.33 -0.87 15.96
CA GLY A 149 1.69 -1.76 15.00
C GLY A 149 0.51 -1.15 14.24
N GLY A 150 0.07 0.07 14.56
CA GLY A 150 -0.86 0.85 13.73
C GLY A 150 -0.22 1.34 12.42
N ILE A 151 -1.03 1.91 11.52
CA ILE A 151 -0.59 2.45 10.23
C ILE A 151 -0.87 3.95 10.16
N TYR A 152 0.20 4.74 10.04
CA TYR A 152 0.17 6.17 9.77
C TYR A 152 0.58 6.44 8.32
N ASP A 153 -0.09 7.38 7.64
CA ASP A 153 0.29 7.76 6.27
C ASP A 153 1.22 8.98 6.27
N GLU A 154 2.51 8.72 6.47
CA GLU A 154 3.55 9.71 6.69
C GLU A 154 3.64 10.68 5.52
N ALA A 155 3.68 11.97 5.84
CA ALA A 155 3.87 13.11 4.95
C ALA A 155 2.95 13.24 3.70
N ARG A 156 2.06 12.27 3.46
CA ARG A 156 1.06 12.27 2.38
C ARG A 156 -0.30 12.73 2.88
N LYS A 157 -1.06 11.86 3.57
CA LYS A 157 -2.31 12.26 4.24
C LYS A 157 -2.05 12.81 5.64
N GLY A 158 -0.93 12.45 6.27
CA GLY A 158 -0.55 12.92 7.61
C GLY A 158 -1.61 12.59 8.66
N MET A 159 -2.16 11.38 8.57
CA MET A 159 -3.24 10.88 9.42
C MET A 159 -3.10 9.38 9.64
N TRP A 160 -3.74 8.88 10.69
CA TRP A 160 -3.90 7.46 10.92
C TRP A 160 -4.80 6.83 9.85
N LEU A 161 -4.29 5.81 9.16
CA LEU A 161 -5.13 4.91 8.35
C LEU A 161 -5.72 3.79 9.21
N TYR A 162 -4.99 3.40 10.25
CA TYR A 162 -5.41 2.40 11.23
C TYR A 162 -4.76 2.71 12.58
N ASP A 163 -5.53 3.23 13.54
CA ASP A 163 -5.08 3.48 14.91
C ASP A 163 -5.51 2.32 15.82
N VAL A 164 -4.53 1.68 16.48
CA VAL A 164 -4.75 0.52 17.36
C VAL A 164 -4.98 0.90 18.82
N LYS A 165 -4.92 2.19 19.18
CA LYS A 165 -5.03 2.65 20.58
C LYS A 165 -6.27 2.17 21.32
N LYS A 166 -7.39 2.00 20.61
CA LYS A 166 -8.67 1.55 21.18
C LYS A 166 -8.79 0.03 21.27
N ASP A 167 -7.87 -0.72 20.68
CA ASP A 167 -7.85 -2.18 20.77
C ASP A 167 -7.11 -2.60 22.05
N GLY A 168 -7.83 -3.23 22.98
CA GLY A 168 -7.30 -3.58 24.30
C GLY A 168 -6.12 -4.56 24.29
N LYS A 169 -5.97 -5.38 23.25
CA LYS A 169 -4.84 -6.31 23.09
C LYS A 169 -3.70 -5.65 22.30
N ALA A 170 -4.01 -5.08 21.14
CA ALA A 170 -3.00 -4.50 20.26
C ALA A 170 -2.30 -3.28 20.90
N SER A 171 -3.03 -2.42 21.61
CA SER A 171 -2.46 -1.24 22.27
C SER A 171 -1.43 -1.58 23.36
N LYS A 172 -1.47 -2.81 23.90
CA LYS A 172 -0.57 -3.31 24.96
C LYS A 172 0.51 -4.25 24.44
N ALA A 173 0.58 -4.46 23.13
CA ALA A 173 1.43 -5.48 22.53
C ALA A 173 2.93 -5.14 22.65
N PHE A 174 3.29 -3.87 22.44
CA PHE A 174 4.66 -3.38 22.59
C PHE A 174 5.08 -3.35 24.07
N LYS A 175 6.38 -3.52 24.34
CA LYS A 175 7.00 -3.55 25.67
C LYS A 175 8.17 -2.58 25.74
N ASN A 176 8.10 -1.58 26.62
CA ASN A 176 9.18 -0.61 26.78
C ASN A 176 10.46 -1.28 27.29
N ASN A 177 11.62 -0.74 26.91
CA ASN A 177 12.95 -1.22 27.34
C ASN A 177 13.27 -2.69 26.97
N GLN A 178 12.45 -3.34 26.14
CA GLN A 178 12.63 -4.70 25.66
C GLN A 178 12.77 -4.73 24.13
N TRP A 179 13.27 -5.85 23.61
CA TRP A 179 13.19 -6.15 22.19
C TRP A 179 11.78 -6.59 21.83
N ASN A 180 11.21 -5.97 20.81
CA ASN A 180 9.86 -6.23 20.34
C ASN A 180 9.91 -6.81 18.92
N LYS A 181 9.30 -7.97 18.72
CA LYS A 181 9.24 -8.62 17.42
C LYS A 181 8.06 -8.08 16.62
N TYR A 182 8.34 -7.57 15.43
CA TYR A 182 7.34 -7.17 14.46
C TYR A 182 7.25 -8.19 13.34
N ARG A 183 6.03 -8.44 12.87
CA ARG A 183 5.76 -9.11 11.60
C ARG A 183 4.79 -8.23 10.81
N ILE A 184 5.07 -8.04 9.53
CA ILE A 184 4.24 -7.29 8.60
C ILE A 184 3.99 -8.15 7.38
N GLU A 185 2.74 -8.23 6.94
CA GLU A 185 2.34 -8.84 5.68
C GLU A 185 1.75 -7.76 4.78
N CYS A 186 2.30 -7.67 3.57
CA CYS A 186 1.75 -6.83 2.51
C CYS A 186 1.45 -7.71 1.30
N ARG A 187 0.18 -7.77 0.88
CA ARG A 187 -0.26 -8.58 -0.27
C ARG A 187 -1.40 -7.90 -1.01
N GLY A 188 -1.14 -7.45 -2.24
CA GLY A 188 -2.09 -6.65 -2.99
C GLY A 188 -2.37 -5.34 -2.26
N ASP A 189 -3.64 -5.07 -1.95
CA ASP A 189 -4.08 -3.93 -1.14
C ASP A 189 -4.16 -4.25 0.37
N SER A 190 -3.90 -5.49 0.80
CA SER A 190 -3.92 -5.87 2.22
C SER A 190 -2.60 -5.55 2.91
N ILE A 191 -2.69 -4.93 4.08
CA ILE A 191 -1.58 -4.64 4.99
C ILE A 191 -1.98 -5.15 6.38
N LYS A 192 -1.20 -6.09 6.91
CA LYS A 192 -1.41 -6.66 8.25
C LYS A 192 -0.15 -6.55 9.08
N THR A 193 -0.31 -6.35 10.38
CA THR A 193 0.80 -6.20 11.32
C THR A 193 0.57 -7.00 12.59
N TRP A 194 1.66 -7.48 13.17
CA TRP A 194 1.70 -8.11 14.47
C TRP A 194 2.88 -7.58 15.28
N VAL A 195 2.67 -7.37 16.57
CA VAL A 195 3.71 -6.99 17.54
C VAL A 195 3.71 -8.05 18.64
N ASN A 196 4.85 -8.68 18.87
CA ASN A 196 5.03 -9.78 19.83
C ASN A 196 3.99 -10.90 19.66
N GLY A 197 3.63 -11.20 18.41
CA GLY A 197 2.61 -12.20 18.07
C GLY A 197 1.15 -11.73 18.19
N VAL A 198 0.90 -10.56 18.79
CA VAL A 198 -0.44 -9.95 18.88
C VAL A 198 -0.78 -9.27 17.56
N ALA A 199 -1.94 -9.59 16.98
CA ALA A 199 -2.43 -8.91 15.79
C ALA A 199 -2.79 -7.45 16.09
N CYS A 200 -2.34 -6.52 15.24
CA CYS A 200 -2.50 -5.09 15.44
C CYS A 200 -3.36 -4.45 14.33
N THR A 201 -2.90 -4.53 13.08
CA THR A 201 -3.61 -3.96 11.93
C THR A 201 -4.13 -5.04 10.99
N ASP A 202 -5.35 -4.84 10.47
CA ASP A 202 -5.86 -5.47 9.25
C ASP A 202 -6.48 -4.39 8.34
N LEU A 203 -5.64 -3.78 7.51
CA LEU A 203 -5.98 -2.69 6.61
C LEU A 203 -6.11 -3.20 5.16
N ARG A 204 -7.08 -2.65 4.43
CA ARG A 204 -7.11 -2.71 2.96
C ARG A 204 -7.04 -1.29 2.41
N ASP A 205 -5.92 -0.96 1.78
CA ASP A 205 -5.67 0.34 1.16
C ASP A 205 -4.90 0.12 -0.17
N PRO A 206 -5.49 0.49 -1.31
CA PRO A 206 -4.93 0.19 -2.63
C PRO A 206 -4.06 1.32 -3.19
N VAL A 207 -3.59 2.28 -2.38
CA VAL A 207 -2.90 3.47 -2.91
C VAL A 207 -1.49 3.14 -3.41
N ASP A 208 -0.64 2.47 -2.63
CA ASP A 208 0.70 2.03 -3.09
C ASP A 208 0.86 0.51 -3.02
N GLN A 209 1.21 -0.10 -4.16
CA GLN A 209 1.46 -1.55 -4.27
C GLN A 209 2.93 -1.92 -4.08
N SER A 210 3.84 -0.95 -4.09
CA SER A 210 5.27 -1.17 -3.91
C SER A 210 6.03 0.09 -3.58
N GLY A 211 7.14 -0.05 -2.85
CA GLY A 211 8.06 1.04 -2.53
C GLY A 211 9.20 0.54 -1.63
N PHE A 212 9.99 1.44 -1.05
CA PHE A 212 11.07 1.02 -0.16
C PHE A 212 10.53 0.69 1.24
N ILE A 213 11.36 -0.04 2.00
CA ILE A 213 11.28 -0.12 3.46
C ILE A 213 12.22 0.94 4.06
N GLY A 214 11.83 1.59 5.15
CA GLY A 214 12.67 2.61 5.81
C GLY A 214 12.52 2.65 7.33
N LEU A 215 13.64 2.72 8.04
CA LEU A 215 13.68 2.78 9.51
C LEU A 215 13.71 4.25 9.94
N GLN A 216 12.80 4.68 10.81
CA GLN A 216 12.67 6.08 11.19
C GLN A 216 13.41 6.41 12.50
N VAL A 217 14.16 7.52 12.48
CA VAL A 217 14.48 8.30 13.67
C VAL A 217 13.64 9.58 13.59
N HIS A 218 12.68 9.72 14.51
CA HIS A 218 11.75 10.85 14.53
C HIS A 218 12.44 12.12 15.03
N SER A 219 12.06 13.26 14.46
CA SER A 219 12.49 14.59 14.90
C SER A 219 12.01 14.83 16.34
N VAL A 220 12.92 15.07 17.27
CA VAL A 220 12.58 15.37 18.66
C VAL A 220 13.61 16.32 19.24
N ARG A 221 13.18 17.23 20.11
CA ARG A 221 14.07 18.02 20.94
C ARG A 221 14.28 17.25 22.24
N SER A 222 15.52 16.95 22.58
CA SER A 222 15.89 16.30 23.82
C SER A 222 17.22 16.86 24.30
N ASP A 223 17.41 16.87 25.62
CA ASP A 223 18.65 17.22 26.31
C ASP A 223 19.82 16.26 25.99
N LYS A 224 19.50 15.01 25.66
CA LYS A 224 20.46 13.96 25.31
C LYS A 224 20.01 13.22 24.05
N PRO A 225 20.95 12.68 23.24
CA PRO A 225 20.58 11.82 22.12
C PRO A 225 19.77 10.61 22.59
N LEU A 226 18.66 10.35 21.90
CA LEU A 226 17.80 9.18 22.08
C LEU A 226 18.10 8.17 20.98
N GLU A 227 17.88 6.89 21.29
CA GLU A 227 18.17 5.80 20.36
C GLU A 227 16.96 4.92 20.06
N VAL A 228 16.95 4.39 18.84
CA VAL A 228 16.15 3.23 18.44
C VAL A 228 17.08 2.25 17.74
N ARG A 229 16.93 0.97 18.05
CA ARG A 229 17.81 -0.11 17.58
C ARG A 229 16.98 -1.17 16.89
N TRP A 230 17.43 -1.65 15.74
CA TRP A 230 16.79 -2.70 14.96
C TRP A 230 17.75 -3.86 14.70
N ARG A 231 17.25 -5.09 14.76
CA ARG A 231 18.01 -6.29 14.40
C ARG A 231 17.11 -7.36 13.79
N ASN A 232 17.72 -8.44 13.29
CA ASN A 232 17.02 -9.56 12.69
C ASN A 232 16.04 -9.13 11.57
N ILE A 233 16.40 -8.08 10.82
CA ILE A 233 15.57 -7.50 9.77
C ILE A 233 15.62 -8.42 8.54
N ARG A 234 14.54 -9.13 8.27
CA ARG A 234 14.46 -10.09 7.16
C ARG A 234 13.15 -9.97 6.39
N ILE A 235 13.23 -10.26 5.09
CA ILE A 235 12.10 -10.18 4.17
C ILE A 235 11.92 -11.47 3.39
N LYS A 236 10.67 -11.89 3.21
CA LYS A 236 10.27 -12.91 2.25
C LYS A 236 9.51 -12.23 1.12
N ASN A 237 10.16 -12.10 -0.03
CA ASN A 237 9.57 -11.43 -1.21
C ASN A 237 8.58 -12.37 -1.90
N LEU A 238 7.32 -11.94 -1.99
CA LEU A 238 6.22 -12.69 -2.62
C LEU A 238 5.93 -12.21 -4.06
N GLY A 239 6.62 -11.17 -4.53
CA GLY A 239 6.42 -10.59 -5.85
C GLY A 239 5.74 -9.22 -5.77
N ARG A 240 4.74 -9.00 -6.61
CA ARG A 240 3.92 -7.78 -6.60
C ARG A 240 2.58 -8.04 -7.27
N HIS A 241 1.56 -7.29 -6.87
CA HIS A 241 0.37 -7.12 -7.69
C HIS A 241 0.53 -5.97 -8.69
N VAL A 242 -0.20 -6.04 -9.80
CA VAL A 242 -0.25 -5.02 -10.85
C VAL A 242 -1.70 -4.83 -11.31
N TRP A 243 -2.02 -3.61 -11.73
CA TRP A 243 -3.31 -3.29 -12.34
C TRP A 243 -3.38 -3.85 -13.76
N LYS A 244 -4.51 -4.49 -14.08
CA LYS A 244 -4.80 -5.08 -15.40
C LYS A 244 -6.15 -4.58 -15.88
N LEU A 245 -6.19 -4.07 -17.12
CA LEU A 245 -7.39 -3.54 -17.74
C LEU A 245 -8.48 -4.63 -17.85
N LEU A 246 -9.68 -4.26 -17.43
CA LEU A 246 -10.95 -4.95 -17.70
C LEU A 246 -11.69 -4.31 -18.88
N PHE A 247 -11.40 -3.04 -19.17
CA PHE A 247 -11.91 -2.31 -20.33
C PHE A 247 -10.75 -1.91 -21.25
N ASN A 248 -10.88 -2.20 -22.55
CA ASN A 248 -9.80 -2.05 -23.53
C ASN A 248 -9.69 -0.62 -24.12
N GLY A 249 -10.59 0.30 -23.76
CA GLY A 249 -10.61 1.67 -24.28
C GLY A 249 -11.16 1.82 -25.71
N LYS A 250 -11.62 0.74 -26.36
CA LYS A 250 -12.00 0.75 -27.77
C LYS A 250 -13.41 0.21 -28.03
N THR A 251 -13.77 -0.89 -27.37
CA THR A 251 -15.04 -1.59 -27.57
C THR A 251 -15.63 -2.01 -26.23
N LEU A 252 -16.93 -2.24 -26.20
CA LEU A 252 -17.62 -2.83 -25.04
C LEU A 252 -17.45 -4.35 -24.97
N THR A 253 -16.42 -4.93 -25.61
CA THR A 253 -16.16 -6.37 -25.57
C THR A 253 -15.96 -6.82 -24.12
N GLY A 254 -16.69 -7.86 -23.69
CA GLY A 254 -16.72 -8.33 -22.31
C GLY A 254 -17.82 -7.68 -21.46
N TRP A 255 -18.69 -6.89 -22.08
CA TRP A 255 -19.82 -6.21 -21.45
C TRP A 255 -21.06 -6.28 -22.36
N HIS A 256 -22.24 -6.29 -21.75
CA HIS A 256 -23.51 -6.18 -22.44
C HIS A 256 -24.42 -5.15 -21.75
N ALA A 257 -25.25 -4.48 -22.53
CA ALA A 257 -26.15 -3.44 -22.03
C ALA A 257 -27.55 -4.00 -21.79
N LEU A 258 -28.14 -3.67 -20.65
CA LEU A 258 -29.57 -3.80 -20.40
C LEU A 258 -30.32 -2.59 -21.00
N PRO A 259 -31.63 -2.71 -21.30
CA PRO A 259 -32.43 -1.57 -21.73
C PRO A 259 -32.40 -0.40 -20.73
N GLY A 260 -32.63 0.84 -21.17
CA GLY A 260 -32.70 2.01 -20.27
C GLY A 260 -31.64 3.09 -20.51
N GLY A 261 -31.09 3.17 -21.72
CA GLY A 261 -30.14 4.22 -22.11
C GLY A 261 -29.21 3.79 -23.22
N LYS A 262 -28.22 4.63 -23.51
CA LYS A 262 -27.19 4.36 -24.52
C LYS A 262 -25.82 4.27 -23.87
N TRP A 263 -25.09 3.21 -24.22
CA TRP A 263 -23.68 3.02 -23.88
C TRP A 263 -22.84 3.02 -25.16
N GLN A 264 -21.77 3.80 -25.19
CA GLN A 264 -20.84 3.87 -26.32
C GLN A 264 -19.41 4.11 -25.84
N VAL A 265 -18.42 3.87 -26.69
CA VAL A 265 -17.03 4.24 -26.41
C VAL A 265 -16.70 5.53 -27.16
N SER A 266 -16.17 6.53 -26.46
CA SER A 266 -15.62 7.77 -27.04
C SER A 266 -14.35 8.16 -26.29
N ASP A 267 -13.30 8.55 -27.02
CA ASP A 267 -12.04 9.06 -26.45
C ASP A 267 -11.41 8.17 -25.36
N GLY A 268 -11.48 6.86 -25.56
CA GLY A 268 -10.94 5.88 -24.61
C GLY A 268 -11.79 5.68 -23.36
N ALA A 269 -13.01 6.23 -23.30
CA ALA A 269 -13.95 6.10 -22.19
C ALA A 269 -15.27 5.45 -22.62
N ILE A 270 -15.88 4.69 -21.73
CA ILE A 270 -17.29 4.31 -21.81
C ILE A 270 -18.11 5.56 -21.46
N VAL A 271 -19.02 5.96 -22.34
CA VAL A 271 -19.93 7.09 -22.17
C VAL A 271 -21.35 6.53 -22.10
N GLY A 272 -22.05 6.88 -21.02
CA GLY A 272 -23.44 6.50 -20.78
C GLY A 272 -24.35 7.73 -20.76
N THR A 273 -25.45 7.66 -21.53
CA THR A 273 -26.42 8.75 -21.64
C THR A 273 -27.87 8.25 -21.70
N SER A 274 -28.79 8.98 -21.08
CA SER A 274 -30.25 8.79 -21.21
C SER A 274 -30.96 10.12 -20.98
N ALA A 275 -32.15 10.28 -21.56
CA ALA A 275 -33.02 11.42 -21.28
C ALA A 275 -33.83 11.17 -20.00
N SER A 276 -34.30 12.24 -19.33
CA SER A 276 -35.15 12.11 -18.15
C SER A 276 -36.49 11.41 -18.40
N SER A 277 -36.93 11.32 -19.66
CA SER A 277 -38.11 10.56 -20.07
C SER A 277 -37.89 9.04 -20.10
N GLU A 278 -36.65 8.56 -20.08
CA GLU A 278 -36.35 7.12 -19.98
C GLU A 278 -36.50 6.68 -18.52
N SER A 279 -37.60 5.99 -18.21
CA SER A 279 -37.91 5.57 -16.85
C SER A 279 -37.15 4.31 -16.40
N ARG A 280 -36.57 3.54 -17.32
CA ARG A 280 -35.81 2.32 -16.99
C ARG A 280 -34.39 2.65 -16.56
N HIS A 281 -33.81 1.82 -15.69
CA HIS A 281 -32.39 1.89 -15.37
C HIS A 281 -31.57 1.22 -16.47
N GLY A 282 -30.62 1.93 -17.07
CA GLY A 282 -29.72 1.40 -18.09
C GLY A 282 -28.42 0.89 -17.49
N LEU A 283 -28.25 -0.42 -17.38
CA LEU A 283 -27.03 -1.03 -16.83
C LEU A 283 -26.10 -1.48 -17.96
N LEU A 284 -24.79 -1.28 -17.80
CA LEU A 284 -23.77 -1.97 -18.58
C LEU A 284 -23.09 -3.00 -17.68
N VAL A 285 -23.36 -4.27 -17.93
CA VAL A 285 -22.99 -5.40 -17.07
C VAL A 285 -21.81 -6.15 -17.68
N SER A 286 -20.86 -6.59 -16.84
CA SER A 286 -19.74 -7.39 -17.31
C SER A 286 -20.17 -8.82 -17.62
N ASP A 287 -19.71 -9.41 -18.71
CA ASP A 287 -20.04 -10.81 -19.08
C ASP A 287 -19.51 -11.83 -18.06
N LYS A 288 -18.45 -11.46 -17.33
CA LYS A 288 -17.84 -12.31 -16.30
C LYS A 288 -18.35 -11.94 -14.92
N SER A 289 -18.42 -12.96 -14.05
CA SER A 289 -18.64 -12.79 -12.62
C SER A 289 -17.31 -12.83 -11.85
N PHE A 290 -17.26 -12.09 -10.74
CA PHE A 290 -16.06 -11.89 -9.93
C PHE A 290 -16.37 -12.21 -8.46
N GLY A 291 -15.46 -12.91 -7.80
CA GLY A 291 -15.55 -13.23 -6.36
C GLY A 291 -14.79 -12.22 -5.51
N ASP A 292 -13.56 -12.58 -5.12
CA ASP A 292 -12.63 -11.69 -4.45
C ASP A 292 -11.88 -10.81 -5.47
N PHE A 293 -11.94 -9.49 -5.28
CA PHE A 293 -11.28 -8.54 -6.17
C PHE A 293 -10.93 -7.23 -5.48
N THR A 294 -9.96 -6.54 -6.07
CA THR A 294 -9.77 -5.10 -5.89
C THR A 294 -9.82 -4.49 -7.28
N ILE A 295 -10.82 -3.66 -7.55
CA ILE A 295 -11.02 -3.00 -8.84
C ILE A 295 -10.96 -1.51 -8.65
N ARG A 296 -10.23 -0.82 -9.52
CA ARG A 296 -10.29 0.63 -9.63
C ARG A 296 -10.89 1.03 -10.97
N LEU A 297 -11.53 2.19 -10.98
CA LEU A 297 -12.00 2.84 -12.20
C LEU A 297 -11.86 4.35 -12.03
N LYS A 298 -11.72 5.06 -13.14
CA LYS A 298 -11.95 6.50 -13.17
C LYS A 298 -13.35 6.78 -13.69
N PHE A 299 -14.04 7.70 -13.04
CA PHE A 299 -15.36 8.16 -13.46
C PHE A 299 -15.41 9.68 -13.54
N LYS A 300 -16.30 10.20 -14.40
CA LYS A 300 -16.68 11.60 -14.48
C LYS A 300 -18.19 11.66 -14.64
N ALA A 301 -18.89 12.16 -13.63
CA ALA A 301 -20.33 12.35 -13.66
C ALA A 301 -20.62 13.82 -14.01
N ILE A 302 -21.28 14.05 -15.15
CA ILE A 302 -21.73 15.38 -15.60
C ILE A 302 -23.16 15.61 -15.15
N LYS A 303 -24.04 14.61 -15.32
CA LYS A 303 -25.44 14.65 -14.88
C LYS A 303 -25.91 13.29 -14.36
N GLY A 304 -26.81 13.36 -13.39
CA GLY A 304 -27.57 12.23 -12.86
C GLY A 304 -26.81 11.36 -11.86
N ASN A 305 -27.56 10.42 -11.28
CA ASN A 305 -27.11 9.41 -10.34
C ASN A 305 -26.70 8.13 -11.11
N SER A 306 -25.55 7.58 -10.76
CA SER A 306 -24.92 6.41 -11.35
C SER A 306 -24.32 5.54 -10.24
N GLY A 307 -23.64 4.48 -10.62
CA GLY A 307 -23.04 3.59 -9.65
C GLY A 307 -22.12 2.58 -10.31
N PHE A 308 -21.13 2.15 -9.53
CA PHE A 308 -20.37 0.95 -9.83
C PHE A 308 -20.97 -0.22 -9.05
N TYR A 309 -21.73 -1.05 -9.74
CA TYR A 309 -22.27 -2.29 -9.20
C TYR A 309 -21.19 -3.37 -9.13
N PHE A 310 -21.29 -4.20 -8.10
CA PHE A 310 -20.44 -5.36 -7.94
C PHE A 310 -21.11 -6.45 -7.12
N ARG A 311 -20.68 -7.69 -7.34
CA ARG A 311 -21.36 -8.89 -6.81
C ARG A 311 -22.87 -8.80 -7.05
N ALA A 312 -23.21 -8.37 -8.27
CA ALA A 312 -24.58 -8.14 -8.69
C ALA A 312 -25.07 -9.27 -9.59
N ASP A 313 -26.29 -9.72 -9.37
CA ASP A 313 -26.97 -10.70 -10.21
C ASP A 313 -28.08 -10.00 -10.99
N GLU A 314 -28.19 -10.31 -12.28
CA GLU A 314 -29.29 -9.84 -13.12
C GLU A 314 -30.59 -10.51 -12.73
N VAL A 315 -31.64 -9.70 -12.56
CA VAL A 315 -32.97 -10.15 -12.12
C VAL A 315 -34.05 -9.34 -12.82
N GLY A 316 -35.26 -9.87 -12.90
CA GLY A 316 -36.44 -9.17 -13.45
C GLY A 316 -37.00 -8.07 -12.53
N SER A 317 -36.15 -7.27 -11.89
CA SER A 317 -36.55 -6.13 -11.05
C SER A 317 -36.55 -4.82 -11.84
N GLY A 318 -37.15 -3.76 -11.29
CA GLY A 318 -37.16 -2.44 -11.96
C GLY A 318 -35.77 -1.84 -12.20
N VAL A 319 -34.76 -2.24 -11.43
CA VAL A 319 -33.35 -1.82 -11.61
C VAL A 319 -32.60 -2.78 -12.54
N GLY A 320 -33.10 -4.00 -12.73
CA GLY A 320 -32.47 -5.05 -13.54
C GLY A 320 -31.42 -5.89 -12.82
N VAL A 321 -30.95 -5.47 -11.63
CA VAL A 321 -29.95 -6.20 -10.84
C VAL A 321 -30.25 -6.17 -9.34
N HIS A 322 -29.79 -7.19 -8.61
CA HIS A 322 -29.63 -7.18 -7.16
C HIS A 322 -28.16 -7.31 -6.79
N GLY A 323 -27.62 -6.42 -5.97
CA GLY A 323 -26.19 -6.42 -5.65
C GLY A 323 -25.74 -5.18 -4.89
N PHE A 324 -24.44 -5.10 -4.64
CA PHE A 324 -23.86 -3.91 -4.05
C PHE A 324 -23.58 -2.85 -5.10
N GLN A 325 -23.70 -1.59 -4.70
CA GLN A 325 -23.39 -0.41 -5.50
C GLN A 325 -22.46 0.49 -4.69
N ALA A 326 -21.32 0.83 -5.27
CA ALA A 326 -20.53 1.98 -4.83
C ALA A 326 -21.03 3.22 -5.59
N GLU A 327 -21.51 4.20 -4.83
CA GLU A 327 -22.30 5.31 -5.36
C GLU A 327 -21.48 6.32 -6.15
N ILE A 328 -22.04 6.76 -7.29
CA ILE A 328 -21.47 7.79 -8.17
C ILE A 328 -22.58 8.76 -8.54
N ASP A 329 -22.46 10.03 -8.20
CA ASP A 329 -23.42 11.06 -8.56
C ASP A 329 -22.66 12.28 -9.10
N ALA A 330 -23.36 13.18 -9.78
CA ALA A 330 -22.80 14.45 -10.21
C ALA A 330 -22.40 15.37 -9.03
N SER A 331 -22.94 15.15 -7.83
CA SER A 331 -22.84 16.09 -6.69
C SER A 331 -22.82 15.48 -5.28
N LYS A 332 -23.58 14.42 -4.99
CA LYS A 332 -23.84 13.94 -3.61
C LYS A 332 -23.58 12.46 -3.45
N ASP A 333 -23.52 11.98 -2.20
CA ASP A 333 -23.43 10.55 -1.83
C ASP A 333 -22.24 9.74 -2.41
N VAL A 334 -21.36 10.35 -3.23
CA VAL A 334 -20.25 9.69 -3.93
C VAL A 334 -19.35 8.93 -2.97
N GLY A 335 -19.15 7.64 -3.27
CA GLY A 335 -18.35 6.73 -2.46
C GLY A 335 -19.12 6.06 -1.31
N GLY A 336 -20.42 6.33 -1.18
CA GLY A 336 -21.33 5.53 -0.36
C GLY A 336 -21.47 4.09 -0.84
N LEU A 337 -22.00 3.24 0.03
CA LEU A 337 -22.27 1.84 -0.25
C LEU A 337 -23.76 1.57 -0.10
N TYR A 338 -24.38 1.12 -1.17
CA TYR A 338 -25.79 0.76 -1.26
C TYR A 338 -25.95 -0.72 -1.64
N GLU A 339 -27.07 -1.33 -1.30
CA GLU A 339 -27.43 -2.68 -1.72
C GLU A 339 -28.84 -2.71 -2.33
N THR A 340 -28.89 -2.83 -3.66
CA THR A 340 -30.13 -2.98 -4.44
C THR A 340 -30.70 -4.38 -4.24
N GLY A 341 -32.01 -4.47 -3.99
CA GLY A 341 -32.67 -5.74 -3.65
C GLY A 341 -32.27 -6.27 -2.27
N GLY A 342 -31.80 -5.39 -1.39
CA GLY A 342 -31.35 -5.71 -0.04
C GLY A 342 -31.55 -4.53 0.91
N ARG A 343 -30.50 -4.17 1.64
CA ARG A 343 -30.56 -3.20 2.75
C ARG A 343 -30.78 -1.74 2.35
N ALA A 344 -30.75 -1.41 1.07
CA ALA A 344 -30.59 -0.03 0.61
C ALA A 344 -29.26 0.57 1.13
N TRP A 345 -29.27 1.71 1.81
CA TRP A 345 -28.05 2.34 2.32
C TRP A 345 -27.35 1.45 3.37
N VAL A 346 -26.17 0.93 3.01
CA VAL A 346 -25.28 0.20 3.93
C VAL A 346 -24.35 1.18 4.64
N VAL A 347 -23.79 2.13 3.88
CA VAL A 347 -23.03 3.27 4.39
C VAL A 347 -23.36 4.48 3.53
N GLN A 348 -24.05 5.46 4.11
CA GLN A 348 -24.31 6.74 3.45
C GLN A 348 -23.36 7.81 4.00
N PRO A 349 -22.55 8.47 3.15
CA PRO A 349 -21.66 9.53 3.60
C PRO A 349 -22.43 10.85 3.80
N SER A 350 -21.93 11.73 4.68
CA SER A 350 -22.47 13.08 4.80
C SER A 350 -22.01 13.98 3.64
N ALA A 351 -22.73 15.07 3.38
CA ALA A 351 -22.32 16.03 2.35
C ALA A 351 -20.95 16.68 2.67
N GLU A 352 -20.68 16.97 3.94
CA GLU A 352 -19.40 17.53 4.40
C GLU A 352 -18.24 16.58 4.09
N ASP A 353 -18.44 15.29 4.36
CA ASP A 353 -17.51 14.23 4.07
C ASP A 353 -17.22 14.11 2.57
N VAL A 354 -18.28 14.05 1.74
CA VAL A 354 -18.17 13.99 0.27
C VAL A 354 -17.34 15.14 -0.28
N ALA A 355 -17.53 16.35 0.24
CA ALA A 355 -16.77 17.54 -0.15
C ALA A 355 -15.26 17.45 0.15
N THR A 356 -14.80 16.47 0.96
CA THR A 356 -13.38 16.27 1.25
C THR A 356 -12.66 15.32 0.27
N TRP A 357 -13.38 14.51 -0.49
CA TRP A 357 -12.80 13.56 -1.46
C TRP A 357 -13.29 13.71 -2.89
N PHE A 358 -14.54 14.11 -3.11
CA PHE A 358 -15.13 14.16 -4.45
C PHE A 358 -14.80 15.48 -5.14
N LYS A 359 -14.60 15.43 -6.45
CA LYS A 359 -14.38 16.58 -7.32
C LYS A 359 -15.50 16.62 -8.36
N PRO A 360 -16.57 17.42 -8.14
CA PRO A 360 -17.70 17.50 -9.06
C PRO A 360 -17.25 17.85 -10.48
N GLN A 361 -17.87 17.20 -11.47
CA GLN A 361 -17.58 17.39 -12.90
C GLN A 361 -16.11 17.18 -13.32
N GLU A 362 -15.27 16.57 -12.49
CA GLU A 362 -13.91 16.17 -12.82
C GLU A 362 -13.76 14.65 -12.91
N TRP A 363 -12.61 14.18 -13.42
CA TRP A 363 -12.24 12.78 -13.32
C TRP A 363 -11.85 12.44 -11.88
N ASN A 364 -12.57 11.49 -11.29
CA ASN A 364 -12.34 10.94 -9.97
C ASN A 364 -11.92 9.48 -10.09
N GLN A 365 -11.10 8.97 -9.17
CA GLN A 365 -10.77 7.55 -9.09
C GLN A 365 -11.55 6.91 -7.95
N MET A 366 -12.31 5.86 -8.26
CA MET A 366 -12.91 4.97 -7.27
C MET A 366 -12.11 3.67 -7.19
N THR A 367 -12.03 3.06 -6.02
CA THR A 367 -11.51 1.71 -5.85
C THR A 367 -12.38 0.92 -4.88
N VAL A 368 -12.87 -0.22 -5.33
CA VAL A 368 -13.67 -1.16 -4.53
C VAL A 368 -12.84 -2.42 -4.30
N SER A 369 -12.63 -2.73 -3.03
CA SER A 369 -11.98 -3.97 -2.57
C SER A 369 -13.04 -4.84 -1.90
N ALA A 370 -13.41 -5.95 -2.54
CA ALA A 370 -14.35 -6.92 -2.00
C ALA A 370 -13.64 -8.27 -1.86
N HIS A 371 -13.30 -8.64 -0.63
CA HIS A 371 -12.58 -9.89 -0.34
C HIS A 371 -13.23 -10.63 0.82
N GLY A 372 -13.68 -11.86 0.57
CA GLY A 372 -14.56 -12.59 1.45
C GLY A 372 -15.75 -11.72 1.85
N ARG A 373 -15.91 -11.54 3.17
CA ARG A 373 -17.02 -10.81 3.80
C ARG A 373 -16.70 -9.36 4.12
N ARG A 374 -15.67 -8.78 3.48
CA ARG A 374 -15.26 -7.39 3.69
C ARG A 374 -15.28 -6.63 2.38
N VAL A 375 -15.93 -5.47 2.40
CA VAL A 375 -15.96 -4.50 1.31
C VAL A 375 -15.36 -3.20 1.80
N VAL A 376 -14.47 -2.60 1.02
CA VAL A 376 -13.91 -1.27 1.30
C VAL A 376 -13.97 -0.44 0.02
N VAL A 377 -14.58 0.74 0.10
CA VAL A 377 -14.65 1.71 -1.01
C VAL A 377 -13.70 2.85 -0.71
N HIS A 378 -12.95 3.25 -1.73
CA HIS A 378 -12.14 4.46 -1.71
C HIS A 378 -12.51 5.38 -2.87
N VAL A 379 -12.52 6.69 -2.62
CA VAL A 379 -12.61 7.73 -3.65
C VAL A 379 -11.43 8.67 -3.48
N ASN A 380 -10.67 8.88 -4.56
CA ASN A 380 -9.46 9.71 -4.59
C ASN A 380 -8.48 9.41 -3.44
N GLY A 381 -8.38 8.12 -3.08
CA GLY A 381 -7.50 7.62 -2.01
C GLY A 381 -8.02 7.83 -0.58
N ARG A 382 -9.23 8.36 -0.37
CA ARG A 382 -9.90 8.38 0.95
C ARG A 382 -10.81 7.16 1.07
N LYS A 383 -10.81 6.48 2.22
CA LYS A 383 -11.76 5.41 2.52
C LYS A 383 -13.12 6.05 2.80
N THR A 384 -14.13 5.73 1.98
CA THR A 384 -15.46 6.37 2.02
C THR A 384 -16.52 5.45 2.60
N ALA A 385 -16.37 4.14 2.43
CA ALA A 385 -17.24 3.14 3.03
C ALA A 385 -16.45 1.88 3.39
N GLU A 386 -16.91 1.18 4.44
CA GLU A 386 -16.38 -0.12 4.82
C GLU A 386 -17.49 -0.97 5.42
N LEU A 387 -17.62 -2.19 4.92
CA LEU A 387 -18.51 -3.22 5.44
C LEU A 387 -17.66 -4.42 5.85
N LYS A 388 -17.87 -4.94 7.07
CA LYS A 388 -17.11 -6.06 7.63
C LYS A 388 -18.05 -7.20 8.04
N ASN A 389 -17.56 -8.43 7.94
CA ASN A 389 -18.27 -9.64 8.35
C ASN A 389 -19.66 -9.80 7.71
N ASP A 390 -19.84 -9.27 6.51
CA ASP A 390 -21.09 -9.36 5.77
C ASP A 390 -21.46 -10.81 5.45
N LYS A 391 -22.71 -11.20 5.76
CA LYS A 391 -23.20 -12.56 5.48
C LYS A 391 -23.81 -12.71 4.08
N GLY A 392 -23.81 -11.63 3.29
CA GLY A 392 -24.41 -11.58 1.97
C GLY A 392 -23.47 -12.11 0.88
N ARG A 393 -23.56 -11.47 -0.29
CA ARG A 393 -23.03 -11.98 -1.57
C ARG A 393 -21.50 -12.02 -1.56
N LEU A 394 -20.95 -13.11 -2.11
CA LEU A 394 -19.50 -13.32 -2.28
C LEU A 394 -19.04 -13.25 -3.73
N LYS A 395 -19.97 -13.27 -4.68
CA LYS A 395 -19.69 -13.30 -6.12
C LYS A 395 -20.84 -12.66 -6.89
N GLY A 396 -20.55 -12.17 -8.08
CA GLY A 396 -21.54 -11.70 -9.06
C GLY A 396 -20.86 -10.83 -10.13
N HIS A 397 -21.65 -10.21 -10.98
CA HIS A 397 -21.18 -9.35 -12.06
C HIS A 397 -20.79 -7.97 -11.55
N LEU A 398 -20.05 -7.24 -12.38
CA LEU A 398 -19.84 -5.80 -12.26
C LEU A 398 -20.88 -5.07 -13.11
N GLY A 399 -21.22 -3.84 -12.75
CA GLY A 399 -22.12 -3.03 -13.56
C GLY A 399 -21.83 -1.54 -13.47
N LEU A 400 -22.21 -0.80 -14.51
CA LEU A 400 -22.24 0.67 -14.54
C LEU A 400 -23.69 1.11 -14.76
N GLN A 401 -24.15 2.13 -14.04
CA GLN A 401 -25.57 2.50 -14.04
C GLN A 401 -25.87 3.84 -14.74
N LEU A 402 -26.97 3.86 -15.48
CA LEU A 402 -27.77 5.03 -15.80
C LEU A 402 -29.06 4.94 -14.98
N HIS A 403 -29.30 5.90 -14.10
CA HIS A 403 -30.52 5.89 -13.28
C HIS A 403 -31.72 6.31 -14.11
N GLY A 404 -32.82 5.53 -14.02
CA GLY A 404 -34.07 5.85 -14.71
C GLY A 404 -34.70 7.15 -14.21
N GLY A 405 -35.39 7.85 -15.10
CA GLY A 405 -36.08 9.11 -14.80
C GLY A 405 -35.16 10.32 -14.66
N GLN A 406 -33.87 10.19 -14.97
CA GLN A 406 -32.89 11.27 -14.88
C GLN A 406 -32.21 11.50 -16.23
N GLU A 407 -31.84 12.75 -16.49
CA GLU A 407 -30.90 13.03 -17.57
C GLU A 407 -29.52 12.55 -17.15
N MET A 408 -29.02 11.52 -17.83
CA MET A 408 -27.75 10.90 -17.50
C MET A 408 -26.66 11.35 -18.47
N HIS A 409 -25.50 11.70 -17.91
CA HIS A 409 -24.27 11.84 -18.68
C HIS A 409 -23.09 11.52 -17.77
N VAL A 410 -22.55 10.31 -17.93
CA VAL A 410 -21.46 9.78 -17.11
C VAL A 410 -20.43 9.08 -17.99
N MET A 411 -19.16 9.17 -17.59
CA MET A 411 -18.06 8.55 -18.31
C MET A 411 -17.18 7.73 -17.38
N PHE A 412 -16.68 6.61 -17.90
CA PHE A 412 -15.83 5.67 -17.18
C PHE A 412 -14.60 5.29 -18.02
N ARG A 413 -13.43 5.21 -17.40
CA ARG A 413 -12.20 4.70 -18.05
C ARG A 413 -11.26 4.09 -17.02
N ASP A 414 -10.17 3.49 -17.49
CA ASP A 414 -9.16 2.87 -16.64
C ASP A 414 -9.77 1.87 -15.63
N ILE A 415 -10.75 1.07 -16.09
CA ILE A 415 -11.36 0.02 -15.27
C ILE A 415 -10.35 -1.13 -15.21
N GLU A 416 -9.75 -1.33 -14.03
CA GLU A 416 -8.63 -2.23 -13.82
C GLU A 416 -8.80 -3.07 -12.58
N MET A 417 -8.39 -4.34 -12.66
CA MET A 417 -8.32 -5.25 -11.52
C MET A 417 -6.88 -5.41 -11.04
N LEU A 418 -6.68 -5.40 -9.72
CA LEU A 418 -5.39 -5.67 -9.10
C LEU A 418 -5.15 -7.19 -9.04
N LEU A 419 -4.14 -7.66 -9.78
CA LEU A 419 -3.83 -9.08 -9.89
C LEU A 419 -2.36 -9.37 -9.56
N PRO A 420 -2.02 -10.56 -9.02
CA PRO A 420 -0.63 -10.98 -8.88
C PRO A 420 0.07 -10.91 -10.23
N LYS A 421 1.26 -10.28 -10.28
CA LYS A 421 2.10 -10.31 -11.48
C LYS A 421 2.60 -11.75 -11.67
N LYS A 422 2.17 -12.42 -12.73
CA LYS A 422 2.74 -13.71 -13.15
C LYS A 422 4.27 -13.53 -13.30
N LYS A 423 5.03 -14.46 -12.72
CA LYS A 423 6.50 -14.45 -12.76
C LYS A 423 7.01 -14.74 -14.15
#